data_AF-A0A379EEY1-F1
#
_entry.id   AF-A0A379EEY1-F1
#
_cell.length_a   1.000
_cell.length_b   1.000
_cell.length_c   1.000
_cell.angle_alpha   90.00
_cell.angle_beta   90.00
_cell.angle_gamma   90.00
#
_symmetry.space_group_name_H-M   'P 1'
#
loop_
_entity.id
_entity.type
_entity.pdbx_description
1 polymer ?
#
loop_
_entity_poly.entity_id
_entity_poly.type
_entity_poly.pdbx_seq_one_letter_code
_entity_poly.pdbx_strand_id
1 'polypeptide(L)'
;MGNHIGTCEADRRVRITEQHLPYNFSIQSKNNHPSRGILTKLKSKKTLKLDSADRTPEKRIEKRKETTMFSGIVEEMAILTGIEQEQKNIHFTLRCSFTDELKIDQSIAHNGVCLTVVRIKDDTYTVTAMKETLKRSNLGLLQVGDRVNIERSMLMNGRLDGHIVQGHVDQTAKCINMEDADGSTYFTFEYPYNREMMQRGYFTVDKGSVTVNGISLTVCEPTANSFKVAIIPYTRTNTNFAYITIGTVVNLEFDILGKYIARLNSLSTQAQG
;
A
#
# COMPACT_ATOMS: atom_id res chain seq x y z
N MET A 1 59.19 -30.16 1.50
CA MET A 1 59.36 -29.63 2.87
C MET A 1 58.62 -28.32 2.93
N GLY A 2 57.57 -28.06 3.70
CA GLY A 2 56.72 -28.82 4.60
C GLY A 2 55.46 -27.98 4.80
N ASN A 3 54.32 -28.65 4.96
CA ASN A 3 52.97 -28.09 5.08
C ASN A 3 52.81 -27.19 6.31
N HIS A 4 51.88 -26.23 6.25
CA HIS A 4 50.85 -26.13 7.30
C HIS A 4 49.54 -25.55 6.77
N ILE A 5 48.52 -26.41 6.85
CA ILE A 5 47.10 -26.17 6.65
C ILE A 5 46.57 -25.69 8.01
N GLY A 6 45.74 -24.64 8.03
CA GLY A 6 45.05 -24.15 9.22
C GLY A 6 43.57 -23.98 8.95
N THR A 7 42.81 -25.05 9.15
CA THR A 7 41.34 -25.08 9.24
C THR A 7 40.91 -24.53 10.60
N CYS A 8 40.02 -23.53 10.62
CA CYS A 8 39.38 -23.06 11.85
C CYS A 8 37.95 -23.60 11.90
N GLU A 9 37.78 -24.68 12.64
CA GLU A 9 36.54 -25.33 13.00
C GLU A 9 36.06 -24.71 14.33
N ALA A 10 34.83 -24.22 14.39
CA ALA A 10 34.22 -23.72 15.63
C ALA A 10 32.77 -24.20 15.72
N ASP A 11 32.63 -25.47 16.09
CA ASP A 11 31.43 -26.06 16.66
C ASP A 11 31.26 -25.53 18.10
N ARG A 12 30.20 -24.77 18.36
CA ARG A 12 29.67 -24.55 19.71
C ARG A 12 28.15 -24.64 19.70
N ARG A 13 27.69 -25.85 20.03
CA ARG A 13 26.32 -26.16 20.47
C ARG A 13 25.88 -25.22 21.59
N VAL A 14 24.84 -24.43 21.33
CA VAL A 14 24.07 -23.73 22.36
C VAL A 14 23.08 -24.73 22.97
N ARG A 15 23.22 -24.99 24.27
CA ARG A 15 22.23 -25.73 25.07
C ARG A 15 21.01 -24.84 25.27
N ILE A 16 19.86 -25.25 24.72
CA ILE A 16 18.56 -24.66 25.05
C ILE A 16 18.05 -25.35 26.30
N THR A 17 17.94 -24.62 27.41
CA THR A 17 17.20 -25.04 28.60
C THR A 17 15.73 -24.68 28.41
N GLU A 18 14.87 -25.69 28.31
CA GLU A 18 13.41 -25.52 28.28
C GLU A 18 12.91 -24.99 29.63
N GLN A 19 12.38 -23.77 29.64
CA GLN A 19 11.55 -23.26 30.73
C GLN A 19 10.07 -23.39 30.34
N HIS A 20 9.33 -24.16 31.13
CA HIS A 20 7.91 -24.39 31.01
C HIS A 20 7.10 -23.09 31.20
N LEU A 21 6.21 -22.78 30.25
CA LEU A 21 5.09 -21.85 30.44
C LEU A 21 3.78 -22.65 30.42
N PRO A 22 2.90 -22.53 31.44
CA PRO A 22 1.69 -23.33 31.50
C PRO A 22 0.47 -22.52 31.05
N TYR A 23 0.05 -22.60 29.78
CA TYR A 23 -1.34 -22.25 29.43
C TYR A 23 -1.81 -23.06 28.22
N ASN A 24 -2.48 -24.17 28.52
CA ASN A 24 -3.24 -24.98 27.56
C ASN A 24 -4.64 -24.39 27.39
N PHE A 25 -4.95 -23.86 26.21
CA PHE A 25 -6.34 -23.74 25.74
C PHE A 25 -6.52 -24.65 24.53
N SER A 26 -7.22 -25.76 24.74
CA SER A 26 -7.61 -26.70 23.69
C SER A 26 -8.98 -26.31 23.14
N ILE A 27 -9.07 -26.09 21.83
CA ILE A 27 -10.34 -25.92 21.12
C ILE A 27 -10.71 -27.30 20.56
N GLN A 28 -11.67 -27.98 21.18
CA GLN A 28 -12.27 -29.18 20.62
C GLN A 28 -13.41 -28.80 19.67
N SER A 29 -13.25 -29.15 18.39
CA SER A 29 -14.36 -29.18 17.43
C SER A 29 -15.29 -30.35 17.76
N LYS A 30 -16.60 -30.09 17.85
CA LYS A 30 -17.62 -31.15 17.83
C LYS A 30 -18.76 -30.74 16.88
N ASN A 31 -18.68 -31.25 15.67
CA ASN A 31 -19.85 -31.50 14.83
C ASN A 31 -20.66 -32.64 15.45
N ASN A 32 -21.96 -32.44 15.67
CA ASN A 32 -22.92 -33.54 15.69
C ASN A 32 -24.36 -33.02 15.50
N HIS A 33 -24.96 -33.39 14.37
CA HIS A 33 -26.41 -33.48 14.22
C HIS A 33 -26.93 -34.66 15.05
N PRO A 34 -28.18 -34.60 15.56
CA PRO A 34 -29.19 -35.50 15.01
C PRO A 34 -30.61 -34.92 14.91
N SER A 35 -31.44 -35.74 14.28
CA SER A 35 -32.74 -35.60 13.64
C SER A 35 -34.01 -35.64 14.53
N ARG A 36 -35.09 -35.09 13.94
CA ARG A 36 -36.54 -35.45 14.00
C ARG A 36 -37.31 -35.41 15.34
N GLY A 37 -38.28 -34.47 15.39
CA GLY A 37 -39.72 -34.77 15.58
C GLY A 37 -40.32 -34.73 16.98
N ILE A 38 -41.32 -33.85 17.21
CA ILE A 38 -42.72 -34.18 17.58
C ILE A 38 -43.51 -32.89 17.97
N LEU A 39 -44.79 -32.98 17.66
CA LEU A 39 -45.91 -32.04 17.60
C LEU A 39 -46.41 -31.41 18.93
N THR A 40 -46.98 -30.20 18.80
CA THR A 40 -48.15 -29.61 19.50
C THR A 40 -48.15 -29.28 21.01
N LYS A 41 -48.45 -28.00 21.34
CA LYS A 41 -49.76 -27.58 21.90
C LYS A 41 -49.91 -26.04 21.96
N LEU A 42 -51.07 -25.56 21.51
CA LEU A 42 -51.58 -24.19 21.65
C LEU A 42 -51.82 -23.80 23.11
N LYS A 43 -51.74 -22.49 23.43
CA LYS A 43 -52.86 -21.70 24.00
C LYS A 43 -52.58 -20.20 24.08
N SER A 44 -53.57 -19.46 23.57
CA SER A 44 -53.91 -18.03 23.58
C SER A 44 -53.45 -17.13 24.75
N LYS A 45 -53.22 -15.84 24.49
CA LYS A 45 -54.19 -14.74 24.76
C LYS A 45 -53.67 -13.33 24.42
N LYS A 46 -54.60 -12.56 23.84
CA LYS A 46 -54.86 -11.10 23.95
C LYS A 46 -54.09 -10.10 23.07
N THR A 47 -54.88 -9.59 22.13
CA THR A 47 -54.86 -8.33 21.38
C THR A 47 -54.54 -7.09 22.21
N LEU A 48 -53.69 -6.21 21.65
CA LEU A 48 -53.74 -4.76 21.82
C LEU A 48 -53.42 -4.14 20.45
N LYS A 49 -54.41 -3.49 19.84
CA LYS A 49 -54.21 -2.52 18.74
C LYS A 49 -54.12 -1.14 19.37
N LEU A 50 -53.16 -0.32 18.95
CA LEU A 50 -53.24 1.14 18.93
C LEU A 50 -52.19 1.70 17.96
N ASP A 51 -52.73 2.29 16.89
CA ASP A 51 -52.37 3.52 16.19
C ASP A 51 -50.99 3.78 15.58
N SER A 52 -51.06 3.94 14.25
CA SER A 52 -50.33 4.86 13.37
C SER A 52 -49.15 5.65 13.94
N ALA A 53 -47.95 5.32 13.47
CA ALA A 53 -46.95 6.29 13.08
C ALA A 53 -46.06 5.70 11.99
N ASP A 54 -46.30 6.16 10.77
CA ASP A 54 -45.39 6.07 9.64
C ASP A 54 -44.02 6.64 10.04
N ARG A 55 -43.03 5.75 10.18
CA ARG A 55 -41.60 6.09 10.16
C ARG A 55 -40.87 4.91 9.54
N THR A 56 -40.81 4.91 8.22
CA THR A 56 -39.77 4.17 7.51
C THR A 56 -38.40 4.67 7.98
N PRO A 57 -37.47 3.80 8.39
CA PRO A 57 -36.11 4.23 8.59
C PRO A 57 -35.50 4.46 7.21
N GLU A 58 -35.37 5.72 6.81
CA GLU A 58 -34.46 6.11 5.73
C GLU A 58 -33.10 5.48 6.03
N LYS A 59 -32.74 4.46 5.26
CA LYS A 59 -31.41 3.87 5.26
C LYS A 59 -30.46 4.96 4.75
N ARG A 60 -29.90 5.73 5.67
CA ARG A 60 -28.62 6.40 5.46
C ARG A 60 -27.59 5.29 5.32
N ILE A 61 -27.40 4.81 4.08
CA ILE A 61 -26.23 4.02 3.74
C ILE A 61 -25.08 5.00 3.85
N GLU A 62 -24.47 5.10 5.04
CA GLU A 62 -23.10 5.55 5.15
C GLU A 62 -22.31 4.63 4.22
N LYS A 63 -21.91 5.15 3.05
CA LYS A 63 -20.94 4.50 2.18
C LYS A 63 -19.76 4.18 3.08
N ARG A 64 -19.58 2.90 3.41
CA ARG A 64 -18.37 2.44 4.08
C ARG A 64 -17.23 2.90 3.19
N LYS A 65 -16.37 3.76 3.73
CA LYS A 65 -15.10 4.07 3.11
C LYS A 65 -14.32 2.76 3.16
N GLU A 66 -14.48 1.91 2.15
CA GLU A 66 -13.68 0.70 2.01
C GLU A 66 -12.23 1.17 2.02
N THR A 67 -11.45 0.65 2.96
CA THR A 67 -10.02 0.92 3.01
C THR A 67 -9.42 0.29 1.75
N THR A 68 -9.14 1.10 0.75
CA THR A 68 -8.52 0.65 -0.49
C THR A 68 -7.06 0.36 -0.22
N MET A 69 -6.61 -0.83 -0.64
CA MET A 69 -5.23 -1.28 -0.50
C MET A 69 -4.72 -1.76 -1.86
N PHE A 70 -3.42 -1.62 -2.04
CA PHE A 70 -2.65 -2.00 -3.21
C PHE A 70 -1.49 -2.90 -2.76
N SER A 71 -0.84 -3.55 -3.72
CA SER A 71 0.33 -4.40 -3.50
C SER A 71 1.65 -3.75 -3.91
N GLY A 72 1.58 -2.64 -4.66
CA GLY A 72 2.74 -2.05 -5.31
C GLY A 72 3.20 -2.82 -6.54
N ILE A 73 2.32 -3.63 -7.15
CA ILE A 73 2.58 -4.34 -8.39
C ILE A 73 1.83 -3.59 -9.50
N VAL A 74 2.57 -2.75 -10.21
CA VAL A 74 2.03 -1.93 -11.31
C VAL A 74 1.50 -2.83 -12.42
N GLU A 75 0.26 -2.59 -12.82
CA GLU A 75 -0.40 -3.34 -13.91
C GLU A 75 0.01 -2.83 -15.28
N GLU A 76 0.07 -1.50 -15.46
CA GLU A 76 0.56 -0.87 -16.68
C GLU A 76 0.92 0.61 -16.44
N MET A 77 1.33 1.29 -17.52
CA MET A 77 1.46 2.74 -17.54
C MET A 77 0.31 3.37 -18.31
N ALA A 78 -0.59 4.05 -17.61
CA ALA A 78 -1.61 4.87 -18.24
C ALA A 78 -0.98 6.08 -18.95
N ILE A 79 -1.56 6.48 -20.07
CA ILE A 79 -1.16 7.72 -20.77
C ILE A 79 -2.07 8.84 -20.29
N LEU A 80 -1.47 9.94 -19.83
CA LEU A 80 -2.20 11.16 -19.49
C LEU A 80 -2.64 11.89 -20.77
N THR A 81 -3.94 11.96 -21.02
CA THR A 81 -4.51 12.54 -22.25
C THR A 81 -5.11 13.93 -22.05
N GLY A 82 -5.39 14.33 -20.81
CA GLY A 82 -5.94 15.65 -20.50
C GLY A 82 -5.67 16.10 -19.07
N ILE A 83 -5.55 17.41 -18.89
CA ILE A 83 -5.40 18.06 -17.58
C ILE A 83 -6.37 19.23 -17.55
N GLU A 84 -7.27 19.25 -16.57
CA GLU A 84 -8.22 20.36 -16.35
C GLU A 84 -8.02 20.90 -14.93
N GLN A 85 -7.74 22.19 -14.80
CA GLN A 85 -7.64 22.82 -13.49
C GLN A 85 -8.99 23.38 -13.06
N GLU A 86 -9.45 22.97 -11.88
CA GLU A 86 -10.68 23.47 -11.26
C GLU A 86 -10.36 23.99 -9.86
N GLN A 87 -10.36 25.31 -9.70
CA GLN A 87 -9.96 25.98 -8.46
C GLN A 87 -8.56 25.51 -7.98
N LYS A 88 -8.51 24.77 -6.87
CA LYS A 88 -7.29 24.23 -6.25
C LYS A 88 -7.06 22.75 -6.58
N ASN A 89 -7.95 22.14 -7.35
CA ASN A 89 -7.89 20.75 -7.75
C ASN A 89 -7.44 20.65 -9.20
N ILE A 90 -6.86 19.51 -9.55
CA ILE A 90 -6.51 19.17 -10.92
C ILE A 90 -7.21 17.86 -11.27
N HIS A 91 -7.90 17.85 -12.40
CA HIS A 91 -8.47 16.64 -12.99
C HIS A 91 -7.48 16.11 -14.02
N PHE A 92 -7.14 14.83 -13.89
CA PHE A 92 -6.30 14.11 -14.82
C PHE A 92 -7.17 13.14 -15.59
N THR A 93 -7.21 13.27 -16.91
CA THR A 93 -7.85 12.30 -17.80
C THR A 93 -6.80 11.36 -18.36
N LEU A 94 -6.93 10.07 -18.08
CA LEU A 94 -5.98 9.04 -18.47
C LEU A 94 -6.64 7.97 -19.32
N ARG A 95 -5.81 7.25 -20.07
CA ARG A 95 -6.18 6.08 -20.85
C ARG A 95 -5.31 4.88 -20.47
N CYS A 96 -5.95 3.73 -20.28
CA CYS A 96 -5.31 2.44 -20.04
C CYS A 96 -6.08 1.29 -20.68
N SER A 97 -5.46 0.10 -20.75
CA SER A 97 -6.03 -1.07 -21.43
C SER A 97 -7.33 -1.58 -20.82
N PHE A 98 -7.55 -1.35 -19.52
CA PHE A 98 -8.72 -1.81 -18.77
C PHE A 98 -9.72 -0.70 -18.42
N THR A 99 -9.74 0.40 -19.18
CA THR A 99 -10.62 1.56 -18.88
C THR A 99 -12.11 1.18 -18.87
N ASP A 100 -12.51 0.26 -19.74
CA ASP A 100 -13.87 -0.27 -19.85
C ASP A 100 -14.29 -1.16 -18.67
N GLU A 101 -13.34 -1.67 -17.90
CA GLU A 101 -13.59 -2.42 -16.66
C GLU A 101 -13.79 -1.51 -15.43
N LEU A 102 -13.47 -0.22 -15.56
CA LEU A 102 -13.51 0.72 -14.45
C LEU A 102 -14.93 1.17 -14.12
N LYS A 103 -15.14 1.53 -12.85
CA LYS A 103 -16.39 2.13 -12.37
C LYS A 103 -16.12 3.46 -11.69
N ILE A 104 -17.10 4.37 -11.79
CA ILE A 104 -17.13 5.56 -10.94
C ILE A 104 -17.06 5.12 -9.47
N ASP A 105 -16.35 5.89 -8.65
CA ASP A 105 -16.09 5.59 -7.23
C ASP A 105 -15.06 4.46 -6.98
N GLN A 106 -14.46 3.90 -8.03
CA GLN A 106 -13.36 2.95 -7.89
C GLN A 106 -12.03 3.66 -7.60
N SER A 107 -11.20 3.05 -6.75
CA SER A 107 -9.86 3.57 -6.43
C SER A 107 -8.76 2.89 -7.25
N ILE A 108 -7.87 3.72 -7.79
CA ILE A 108 -6.71 3.32 -8.58
C ILE A 108 -5.52 4.13 -8.06
N ALA A 109 -4.36 3.50 -7.93
CA ALA A 109 -3.13 4.20 -7.61
C ALA A 109 -2.52 4.81 -8.89
N HIS A 110 -2.09 6.07 -8.84
CA HIS A 110 -1.43 6.80 -9.91
C HIS A 110 -0.05 7.25 -9.44
N ASN A 111 1.01 6.63 -9.94
CA ASN A 111 2.35 6.75 -9.36
C ASN A 111 2.33 6.54 -7.83
N GLY A 112 1.52 5.60 -7.34
CA GLY A 112 1.36 5.32 -5.91
C GLY A 112 0.46 6.29 -5.15
N VAL A 113 -0.24 7.21 -5.83
CA VAL A 113 -1.27 8.06 -5.21
C VAL A 113 -2.64 7.45 -5.46
N CYS A 114 -3.34 7.05 -4.40
CA CYS A 114 -4.72 6.56 -4.50
C CYS A 114 -5.65 7.71 -4.90
N LEU A 115 -6.27 7.61 -6.07
CA LEU A 115 -7.29 8.53 -6.56
C LEU A 115 -8.55 7.76 -6.96
N THR A 116 -9.68 8.46 -6.90
CA THR A 116 -11.00 7.89 -7.21
C THR A 116 -11.44 8.32 -8.60
N VAL A 117 -11.97 7.37 -9.38
CA VAL A 117 -12.53 7.64 -10.70
C VAL A 117 -13.81 8.47 -10.55
N VAL A 118 -13.83 9.66 -11.15
CA VAL A 118 -14.96 10.61 -11.09
C VAL A 118 -15.75 10.70 -12.40
N ARG A 119 -15.14 10.27 -13.51
CA ARG A 119 -15.77 10.28 -14.85
C ARG A 119 -15.13 9.21 -15.72
N ILE A 120 -15.94 8.53 -16.53
CA ILE A 120 -15.49 7.61 -17.58
C ILE A 120 -16.17 8.08 -18.87
N LYS A 121 -15.40 8.17 -19.95
CA LYS A 121 -15.88 8.57 -21.27
C LYS A 121 -15.04 7.88 -22.34
N ASP A 122 -15.71 7.15 -23.22
CA ASP A 122 -15.07 6.41 -24.31
C ASP A 122 -13.93 5.50 -23.78
N ASP A 123 -12.71 5.66 -24.28
CA ASP A 123 -11.49 4.93 -23.88
C ASP A 123 -10.70 5.64 -22.76
N THR A 124 -11.32 6.60 -22.05
CA THR A 124 -10.66 7.38 -21.00
C THR A 124 -11.42 7.42 -19.68
N TYR A 125 -10.68 7.60 -18.59
CA TYR A 125 -11.22 7.87 -17.27
C TYR A 125 -10.58 9.12 -16.68
N THR A 126 -11.27 9.78 -15.75
CA THR A 126 -10.79 10.99 -15.08
C THR A 126 -10.76 10.77 -13.58
N VAL A 127 -9.70 11.26 -12.95
CA VAL A 127 -9.51 11.31 -11.50
C VAL A 127 -9.20 12.74 -11.05
N THR A 128 -9.52 13.06 -9.80
CA THR A 128 -9.29 14.40 -9.24
C THR A 128 -8.23 14.35 -8.15
N ALA A 129 -7.14 15.10 -8.32
CA ALA A 129 -6.16 15.32 -7.27
C ALA A 129 -6.45 16.64 -6.55
N MET A 130 -6.56 16.56 -5.22
CA MET A 130 -6.74 17.71 -4.35
C MET A 130 -5.41 18.45 -4.12
N LYS A 131 -5.49 19.71 -3.70
CA LYS A 131 -4.31 20.55 -3.40
C LYS A 131 -3.26 19.87 -2.50
N GLU A 132 -3.69 19.17 -1.46
CA GLU A 132 -2.75 18.51 -0.54
C GLU A 132 -2.02 17.35 -1.23
N THR A 133 -2.76 16.54 -2.01
CA THR A 133 -2.19 15.47 -2.83
C THR A 133 -1.15 15.99 -3.81
N LEU A 134 -1.46 17.10 -4.49
CA LEU A 134 -0.56 17.74 -5.45
C LEU A 134 0.72 18.29 -4.79
N LYS A 135 0.65 18.73 -3.53
CA LYS A 135 1.82 19.21 -2.78
C LYS A 135 2.75 18.09 -2.34
N ARG A 136 2.20 16.92 -2.03
CA ARG A 136 2.96 15.78 -1.49
C ARG A 136 3.50 14.83 -2.53
N SER A 137 3.02 14.94 -3.77
CA SER A 137 3.35 14.03 -4.86
C SER A 137 3.89 14.77 -6.08
N ASN A 138 4.41 14.00 -7.03
CA ASN A 138 4.85 14.46 -8.35
C ASN A 138 3.69 14.68 -9.33
N LEU A 139 2.43 14.46 -8.94
CA LEU A 139 1.29 14.61 -9.85
C LEU A 139 1.16 16.02 -10.40
N GLY A 140 1.55 17.05 -9.62
CA GLY A 140 1.54 18.44 -10.06
C GLY A 140 2.60 18.76 -11.12
N LEU A 141 3.52 17.83 -11.42
CA LEU A 141 4.56 17.98 -12.44
C LEU A 141 4.18 17.32 -13.77
N LEU A 142 3.07 16.58 -13.80
CA LEU A 142 2.66 15.82 -14.97
C LEU A 142 2.23 16.73 -16.12
N GLN A 143 2.53 16.29 -17.34
CA GLN A 143 2.15 16.91 -18.60
C GLN A 143 1.39 15.92 -19.48
N VAL A 144 0.52 16.43 -20.35
CA VAL A 144 -0.18 15.59 -21.34
C VAL A 144 0.86 14.83 -22.17
N GLY A 145 0.67 13.51 -22.30
CA GLY A 145 1.61 12.58 -22.92
C GLY A 145 2.44 11.77 -21.92
N ASP A 146 2.51 12.19 -20.66
CA ASP A 146 3.24 11.46 -19.62
C ASP A 146 2.64 10.07 -19.36
N ARG A 147 3.53 9.16 -18.97
CA ARG A 147 3.20 7.78 -18.59
C ARG A 147 3.18 7.64 -17.07
N VAL A 148 2.02 7.25 -16.54
CA VAL A 148 1.75 7.15 -15.11
C VAL A 148 1.56 5.69 -14.74
N ASN A 149 2.34 5.19 -13.78
CA ASN A 149 2.14 3.83 -13.25
C ASN A 149 0.74 3.74 -12.64
N ILE A 150 0.01 2.69 -12.99
CA ILE A 150 -1.33 2.45 -12.45
C ILE A 150 -1.48 1.03 -11.87
N GLU A 151 -2.22 0.96 -10.78
CA GLU A 151 -2.60 -0.30 -10.11
C GLU A 151 -4.02 -0.14 -9.56
N ARG A 152 -4.92 -1.08 -9.87
CA ARG A 152 -6.26 -1.12 -9.28
C ARG A 152 -6.19 -1.59 -7.83
N SER A 153 -7.13 -1.14 -7.00
CA SER A 153 -7.23 -1.65 -5.63
C SER A 153 -7.38 -3.17 -5.62
N MET A 154 -6.65 -3.84 -4.73
CA MET A 154 -6.67 -5.30 -4.63
C MET A 154 -8.05 -5.83 -4.24
N LEU A 155 -8.40 -6.99 -4.79
CA LEU A 155 -9.51 -7.79 -4.28
C LEU A 155 -9.15 -8.38 -2.91
N MET A 156 -10.14 -8.53 -2.03
CA MET A 156 -9.97 -9.07 -0.67
C MET A 156 -9.33 -10.47 -0.64
N ASN A 157 -9.48 -11.25 -1.71
CA ASN A 157 -8.95 -12.60 -1.88
C ASN A 157 -7.79 -12.68 -2.89
N GLY A 158 -7.20 -11.54 -3.27
CA GLY A 158 -6.04 -11.48 -4.16
C GLY A 158 -4.74 -11.89 -3.47
N ARG A 159 -3.71 -12.16 -4.27
CA ARG A 159 -2.34 -12.37 -3.77
C ARG A 159 -1.70 -11.02 -3.47
N LEU A 160 -1.01 -10.91 -2.34
CA LEU A 160 -0.16 -9.77 -2.01
C LEU A 160 1.27 -10.10 -2.45
N ASP A 161 1.59 -9.91 -3.73
CA ASP A 161 2.90 -10.28 -4.29
C ASP A 161 4.00 -9.21 -4.01
N GLY A 162 3.61 -7.99 -3.61
CA GLY A 162 4.51 -6.96 -3.10
C GLY A 162 4.41 -6.79 -1.58
N HIS A 163 4.06 -5.60 -1.12
CA HIS A 163 3.78 -5.32 0.30
C HIS A 163 2.50 -4.48 0.44
N ILE A 164 2.08 -4.19 1.68
CA ILE A 164 0.90 -3.36 1.91
C ILE A 164 1.19 -1.93 1.45
N VAL A 165 0.52 -1.51 0.39
CA VAL A 165 0.57 -0.15 -0.14
C VAL A 165 -0.82 0.48 0.03
N GLN A 166 -0.88 1.64 0.67
CA GLN A 166 -2.13 2.38 0.92
C GLN A 166 -2.46 3.32 -0.25
N GLY A 167 -1.46 3.68 -1.04
CA GLY A 167 -1.55 4.75 -2.03
C GLY A 167 -1.55 6.13 -1.37
N HIS A 168 -0.93 6.24 -0.20
CA HIS A 168 -0.85 7.47 0.60
C HIS A 168 0.60 7.96 0.62
N VAL A 169 0.98 8.63 -0.46
CA VAL A 169 2.32 9.21 -0.61
C VAL A 169 2.66 10.13 0.57
N ASP A 170 3.79 9.82 1.22
CA ASP A 170 4.27 10.57 2.38
C ASP A 170 5.01 11.82 1.95
N GLN A 171 5.88 11.68 0.95
CA GLN A 171 6.70 12.74 0.38
C GLN A 171 7.28 12.34 -0.97
N THR A 172 8.03 13.26 -1.58
CA THR A 172 8.79 13.01 -2.80
C THR A 172 10.26 12.76 -2.52
N ALA A 173 10.92 12.12 -3.47
CA ALA A 173 12.37 11.95 -3.52
C ALA A 173 12.91 12.31 -4.90
N LYS A 174 14.21 12.53 -4.98
CA LYS A 174 14.93 12.79 -6.22
C LYS A 174 15.84 11.61 -6.54
N CYS A 175 15.84 11.14 -7.78
CA CYS A 175 16.86 10.23 -8.26
C CYS A 175 18.20 10.99 -8.34
N ILE A 176 19.19 10.59 -7.56
CA ILE A 176 20.50 11.27 -7.50
C ILE A 176 21.62 10.46 -8.15
N ASN A 177 21.43 9.15 -8.33
CA ASN A 177 22.41 8.29 -8.99
C ASN A 177 21.73 7.11 -9.69
N MET A 178 22.36 6.65 -10.77
CA MET A 178 21.97 5.45 -11.53
C MET A 178 23.23 4.68 -11.91
N GLU A 179 23.29 3.41 -11.55
CA GLU A 179 24.46 2.55 -11.78
C GLU A 179 24.01 1.27 -12.51
N ASP A 180 24.71 0.93 -13.58
CA ASP A 180 24.50 -0.36 -14.23
C ASP A 180 25.06 -1.49 -13.35
N ALA A 181 24.32 -2.59 -13.25
CA ALA A 181 24.63 -3.71 -12.37
C ALA A 181 24.35 -5.02 -13.10
N ASP A 182 25.12 -5.26 -14.16
CA ASP A 182 25.20 -6.50 -14.92
C ASP A 182 23.84 -7.18 -15.16
N GLY A 183 22.94 -6.45 -15.82
CA GLY A 183 21.59 -6.90 -16.14
C GLY A 183 20.50 -6.35 -15.22
N SER A 184 20.85 -5.59 -14.19
CA SER A 184 19.92 -4.73 -13.43
C SER A 184 20.43 -3.30 -13.38
N THR A 185 19.62 -2.37 -12.89
CA THR A 185 20.07 -0.99 -12.65
C THR A 185 19.80 -0.62 -11.20
N TYR A 186 20.83 -0.14 -10.51
CA TYR A 186 20.65 0.51 -9.22
C TYR A 186 20.19 1.95 -9.40
N PHE A 187 19.15 2.34 -8.68
CA PHE A 187 18.72 3.72 -8.54
C PHE A 187 18.95 4.16 -7.10
N THR A 188 19.59 5.31 -6.91
CA THR A 188 19.70 5.95 -5.59
C THR A 188 18.71 7.10 -5.51
N PHE A 189 17.86 7.08 -4.49
CA PHE A 189 16.88 8.12 -4.21
C PHE A 189 17.22 8.86 -2.93
N GLU A 190 17.20 10.19 -2.97
CA GLU A 190 17.36 11.06 -1.82
C GLU A 190 16.07 11.82 -1.53
N TYR A 191 15.66 11.87 -0.26
CA TYR A 191 14.43 12.52 0.19
C TYR A 191 14.69 13.50 1.34
N PRO A 192 13.81 14.50 1.54
CA PRO A 192 13.89 15.40 2.69
C PRO A 192 13.89 14.63 4.01
N TYR A 193 14.81 14.99 4.90
CA TYR A 193 14.99 14.33 6.18
C TYR A 193 15.00 15.34 7.31
N ASN A 194 14.20 15.07 8.34
CA ASN A 194 14.29 15.74 9.62
C ASN A 194 13.79 14.81 10.74
N ARG A 195 14.00 15.23 11.99
CA ARG A 195 13.66 14.42 13.17
C ARG A 195 12.16 14.13 13.29
N GLU A 196 11.30 15.07 12.88
CA GLU A 196 9.85 14.90 12.92
C GLU A 196 9.39 13.82 11.93
N MET A 197 9.94 13.80 10.72
CA MET A 197 9.67 12.80 9.70
C MET A 197 10.08 11.39 10.17
N MET A 198 11.28 11.25 10.76
CA MET A 198 11.68 9.98 11.37
C MET A 198 10.73 9.51 12.46
N GLN A 199 10.29 10.42 13.35
CA GLN A 199 9.33 10.09 14.42
C GLN A 199 7.97 9.64 13.87
N ARG A 200 7.62 10.08 12.65
CA ARG A 200 6.42 9.62 11.92
C ARG A 200 6.63 8.30 11.17
N GLY A 201 7.82 7.72 11.23
CA GLY A 201 8.16 6.47 10.57
C GLY A 201 8.66 6.61 9.14
N TYR A 202 9.11 7.81 8.73
CA TYR A 202 9.57 8.07 7.36
C TYR A 202 11.05 7.71 7.24
N PHE A 203 11.33 6.42 7.29
CA PHE A 203 12.66 5.86 7.16
C PHE A 203 12.60 4.50 6.45
N THR A 204 13.72 4.13 5.86
CA THR A 204 13.93 2.82 5.26
C THR A 204 14.84 1.96 6.14
N VAL A 205 14.67 0.64 6.07
CA VAL A 205 15.55 -0.33 6.75
C VAL A 205 16.19 -1.24 5.72
N ASP A 206 17.37 -1.79 6.02
CA ASP A 206 18.05 -2.67 5.06
C ASP A 206 17.19 -3.91 4.80
N LYS A 207 17.01 -4.24 3.52
CA LYS A 207 16.10 -5.30 3.03
C LYS A 207 14.62 -5.10 3.39
N GLY A 208 14.24 -3.91 3.86
CA GLY A 208 12.85 -3.53 4.07
C GLY A 208 12.14 -3.17 2.76
N SER A 209 10.83 -2.96 2.86
CA SER A 209 9.99 -2.54 1.75
C SER A 209 9.91 -1.02 1.66
N VAL A 210 9.81 -0.51 0.43
CA VAL A 210 9.48 0.89 0.14
C VAL A 210 8.70 0.94 -1.16
N THR A 211 7.79 1.90 -1.28
CA THR A 211 7.06 2.14 -2.53
C THR A 211 7.61 3.36 -3.24
N VAL A 212 8.03 3.19 -4.50
CA VAL A 212 8.49 4.29 -5.38
C VAL A 212 7.58 4.38 -6.59
N ASN A 213 6.89 5.51 -6.78
CA ASN A 213 5.89 5.69 -7.85
C ASN A 213 4.88 4.53 -7.94
N GLY A 214 4.44 3.99 -6.80
CA GLY A 214 3.49 2.88 -6.73
C GLY A 214 4.11 1.50 -6.97
N ILE A 215 5.43 1.38 -7.03
CA ILE A 215 6.12 0.10 -7.20
C ILE A 215 6.72 -0.33 -5.87
N SER A 216 6.36 -1.52 -5.42
CA SER A 216 6.92 -2.20 -4.26
C SER A 216 8.35 -2.65 -4.56
N LEU A 217 9.31 -2.18 -3.76
CA LEU A 217 10.73 -2.45 -3.95
C LEU A 217 11.41 -2.83 -2.64
N THR A 218 12.51 -3.57 -2.77
CA THR A 218 13.40 -3.89 -1.65
C THR A 218 14.51 -2.85 -1.53
N VAL A 219 14.62 -2.26 -0.35
CA VAL A 219 15.65 -1.29 0.01
C VAL A 219 17.02 -1.97 0.06
N CYS A 220 18.01 -1.31 -0.51
CA CYS A 220 19.44 -1.60 -0.39
C CYS A 220 20.15 -0.36 0.17
N GLU A 221 21.15 -0.57 1.02
CA GLU A 221 22.06 0.50 1.51
C GLU A 221 21.33 1.77 1.99
N PRO A 222 20.38 1.67 2.93
CA PRO A 222 19.70 2.86 3.44
C PRO A 222 20.66 3.72 4.27
N THR A 223 20.50 5.03 4.13
CA THR A 223 21.12 6.04 4.98
C THR A 223 20.02 6.81 5.75
N ALA A 224 20.36 7.94 6.36
CA ALA A 224 19.38 8.78 7.02
C ALA A 224 18.34 9.36 6.03
N ASN A 225 18.77 9.73 4.82
CA ASN A 225 17.96 10.48 3.86
C ASN A 225 17.99 9.92 2.44
N SER A 226 18.59 8.75 2.23
CA SER A 226 18.64 8.11 0.92
C SER A 226 18.65 6.59 1.02
N PHE A 227 18.36 5.94 -0.11
CA PHE A 227 18.42 4.49 -0.25
C PHE A 227 18.66 4.12 -1.71
N LYS A 228 19.10 2.88 -1.93
CA LYS A 228 19.20 2.25 -3.24
C LYS A 228 18.10 1.22 -3.45
N VAL A 229 17.74 1.01 -4.71
CA VAL A 229 16.91 -0.11 -5.15
C VAL A 229 17.51 -0.73 -6.41
N ALA A 230 17.45 -2.04 -6.53
CA ALA A 230 17.84 -2.76 -7.74
C ALA A 230 16.60 -2.97 -8.62
N ILE A 231 16.64 -2.51 -9.85
CA ILE A 231 15.53 -2.65 -10.80
C ILE A 231 15.93 -3.64 -11.89
N ILE A 232 15.17 -4.73 -11.97
CA ILE A 232 15.33 -5.74 -13.01
C ILE A 232 14.77 -5.24 -14.36
N PRO A 233 15.20 -5.83 -15.51
CA PRO A 233 14.80 -5.37 -16.83
C PRO A 233 13.28 -5.38 -17.06
N TYR A 234 12.58 -6.38 -16.49
CA TYR A 234 11.13 -6.49 -16.59
C TYR A 234 10.43 -5.29 -15.95
N THR A 235 10.75 -4.97 -14.69
CA THR A 235 10.18 -3.81 -13.98
C THR A 235 10.56 -2.51 -14.67
N ARG A 236 11.81 -2.39 -15.15
CA ARG A 236 12.25 -1.19 -15.87
C ARG A 236 11.42 -0.96 -17.14
N THR A 237 11.17 -2.01 -17.92
CA THR A 237 10.48 -1.91 -19.21
C THR A 237 8.97 -1.66 -19.06
N ASN A 238 8.35 -2.28 -18.04
CA ASN A 238 6.89 -2.26 -17.86
C ASN A 238 6.40 -1.16 -16.91
N THR A 239 7.29 -0.31 -16.40
CA THR A 239 6.93 0.79 -15.50
C THR A 239 7.65 2.08 -15.89
N ASN A 240 7.29 3.18 -15.24
CA ASN A 240 7.91 4.47 -15.51
C ASN A 240 9.39 4.57 -15.10
N PHE A 241 9.98 3.53 -14.48
CA PHE A 241 11.43 3.40 -14.33
C PHE A 241 12.18 3.42 -15.68
N ALA A 242 11.51 3.09 -16.80
CA ALA A 242 12.08 3.26 -18.14
C ALA A 242 12.50 4.71 -18.42
N TYR A 243 11.83 5.69 -17.81
CA TYR A 243 11.98 7.12 -18.09
C TYR A 243 12.62 7.91 -16.94
N ILE A 244 12.91 7.26 -15.80
CA ILE A 244 13.61 7.89 -14.68
C ILE A 244 15.06 8.16 -15.07
N THR A 245 15.49 9.40 -14.84
CA THR A 245 16.87 9.85 -15.01
C THR A 245 17.34 10.55 -13.73
N ILE A 246 18.65 10.78 -13.61
CA ILE A 246 19.18 11.62 -12.52
C ILE A 246 18.49 12.98 -12.59
N GLY A 247 17.86 13.39 -11.49
CA GLY A 247 17.05 14.60 -11.42
C GLY A 247 15.55 14.35 -11.29
N THR A 248 15.05 13.20 -11.73
CA THR A 248 13.62 12.88 -11.72
C THR A 248 13.07 12.85 -10.29
N VAL A 249 11.89 13.44 -10.11
CA VAL A 249 11.15 13.45 -8.85
C VAL A 249 10.16 12.28 -8.81
N VAL A 250 10.22 11.47 -7.76
CA VAL A 250 9.38 10.29 -7.56
C VAL A 250 8.56 10.42 -6.28
N ASN A 251 7.42 9.73 -6.24
CA ASN A 251 6.61 9.59 -5.04
C ASN A 251 7.17 8.49 -4.14
N LEU A 252 7.25 8.76 -2.84
CA LEU A 252 7.56 7.75 -1.83
C LEU A 252 6.37 7.49 -0.92
N GLU A 253 6.08 6.21 -0.72
CA GLU A 253 5.31 5.74 0.42
C GLU A 253 6.19 4.77 1.22
N PHE A 254 6.42 5.11 2.50
CA PHE A 254 7.15 4.26 3.43
C PHE A 254 6.23 3.16 3.96
N ASP A 255 6.82 2.00 4.26
CA ASP A 255 6.10 0.86 4.81
C ASP A 255 5.31 1.26 6.06
N ILE A 256 4.01 0.97 6.02
CA ILE A 256 3.07 1.25 7.10
C ILE A 256 3.50 0.59 8.43
N LEU A 257 4.20 -0.54 8.38
CA LEU A 257 4.73 -1.21 9.56
C LEU A 257 5.76 -0.32 10.29
N GLY A 258 6.63 0.36 9.56
CA GLY A 258 7.60 1.31 10.12
C GLY A 258 6.91 2.47 10.85
N LYS A 259 5.82 2.99 10.29
CA LYS A 259 4.99 4.06 10.88
C LYS A 259 4.32 3.61 12.18
N TYR A 260 3.76 2.40 12.21
CA TYR A 260 3.16 1.85 13.43
C TYR A 260 4.20 1.62 14.53
N ILE A 261 5.38 1.07 14.19
CA ILE A 261 6.47 0.87 15.15
C ILE A 261 6.93 2.21 15.74
N ALA A 262 7.15 3.22 14.89
CA ALA A 262 7.52 4.56 15.34
C ALA A 262 6.46 5.17 16.27
N ARG A 263 5.17 5.01 15.91
CA ARG A 263 4.06 5.49 16.74
C ARG A 263 4.01 4.79 18.10
N LEU A 264 4.13 3.46 18.15
CA LEU A 264 4.13 2.71 19.40
C LEU A 264 5.29 3.14 20.31
N ASN A 265 6.50 3.23 19.77
CA ASN A 265 7.67 3.70 20.52
C ASN A 265 7.48 5.12 21.08
N SER A 266 6.86 6.02 20.32
CA SER A 266 6.56 7.38 20.78
C SER A 266 5.61 7.41 21.97
N LEU A 267 4.59 6.53 21.98
CA LEU A 267 3.61 6.44 23.06
C LEU A 267 4.19 5.77 24.31
N SER A 268 5.01 4.72 24.14
CA SER A 268 5.67 4.04 25.26
C SER A 268 6.64 4.97 26.00
N THR A 269 7.37 5.82 25.27
CA THR A 269 8.30 6.79 25.87
C THR A 269 7.54 7.87 26.67
N GLN A 270 6.35 8.29 26.21
CA GLN A 270 5.50 9.26 26.90
C GLN A 270 4.83 8.69 28.16
N ALA A 271 4.59 7.38 28.23
CA ALA A 271 4.01 6.73 29.41
C ALA A 271 5.02 6.48 30.54
N GLN A 272 6.33 6.62 30.27
CA GLN A 272 7.42 6.39 31.22
C GLN A 272 8.05 7.68 31.78
N GLY A 273 7.64 8.85 31.31
CA GLY A 273 8.08 10.16 31.80
C GLY A 273 6.94 10.92 32.45
#